data_AF-A0A3D9FV79-F1
#
_entry.id   AF-A0A3D9FV79-F1
#
_cell.length_a   1.000
_cell.length_b   1.000
_cell.length_c   1.000
_cell.angle_alpha   90.00
_cell.angle_beta   90.00
_cell.angle_gamma   90.00
#
_symmetry.space_group_name_H-M   'P 1'
#
loop_
_entity.id
_entity.type
_entity.pdbx_description
1 polymer ?
#
loop_
_entity_poly.entity_id
_entity_poly.type
_entity_poly.pdbx_seq_one_letter_code
_entity_poly.pdbx_strand_id
1 'polypeptide(L)'
;MIDEITRYSDADLAEFKEIIQAKIKKAQEDLDLIKSAYMNDLNNGTDDTSPTFKAFEEGSETMSKEANSQLAIRQEKFIRDLKNALFRVENKTYGICKVTGKLISKERLKIVPHATMSIEAKNLQR
;
A
#
# COMPACT_ATOMS: atom_id res chain seq x y z
N MET A 1 8.02 -30.01 25.25
CA MET A 1 8.90 -29.42 24.22
C MET A 1 8.43 -27.98 24.08
N ILE A 2 9.21 -27.03 24.59
CA ILE A 2 8.86 -25.62 24.54
C ILE A 2 9.21 -25.18 23.13
N ASP A 3 8.21 -25.13 22.26
CA ASP A 3 8.35 -24.59 20.91
C ASP A 3 8.91 -23.17 21.03
N GLU A 4 10.13 -22.97 20.54
CA GLU A 4 10.82 -21.69 20.58
C GLU A 4 9.94 -20.68 19.84
N ILE A 5 9.26 -19.82 20.61
CA ILE A 5 8.31 -18.84 20.08
C ILE A 5 9.08 -17.94 19.11
N THR A 6 8.94 -18.22 17.82
CA THR A 6 9.63 -17.52 16.73
C THR A 6 8.95 -16.17 16.51
N ARG A 7 9.22 -15.24 17.43
CA ARG A 7 8.68 -13.89 17.42
C ARG A 7 9.77 -12.85 17.64
N TYR A 8 9.48 -11.63 17.18
CA TYR A 8 10.28 -10.46 17.50
C TYR A 8 10.09 -10.01 18.94
N SER A 9 11.11 -9.32 19.48
CA SER A 9 11.02 -8.70 20.80
C SER A 9 9.96 -7.60 20.80
N ASP A 10 9.34 -7.31 21.95
CA ASP A 10 8.37 -6.23 22.07
C ASP A 10 8.97 -4.85 21.69
N ALA A 11 10.28 -4.65 21.91
CA ALA A 11 10.99 -3.45 21.47
C ALA A 11 11.07 -3.33 19.93
N ASP A 12 11.42 -4.42 19.24
CA ASP A 12 11.40 -4.45 17.77
C ASP A 12 10.00 -4.23 17.21
N LEU A 13 8.98 -4.84 17.83
CA LEU A 13 7.57 -4.68 17.44
C LEU A 13 7.10 -3.23 17.59
N ALA A 14 7.54 -2.52 18.63
CA ALA A 14 7.25 -1.10 18.80
C ALA A 14 7.87 -0.25 17.68
N GLU A 15 9.13 -0.51 17.32
CA GLU A 15 9.81 0.19 16.22
C GLU A 15 9.06 -0.04 14.88
N PHE A 16 8.66 -1.29 14.60
CA PHE A 16 7.86 -1.59 13.41
C PHE A 16 6.48 -0.93 13.42
N LYS A 17 5.84 -0.81 14.60
CA LYS A 17 4.55 -0.14 14.76
C LYS A 17 4.64 1.32 14.32
N GLU A 18 5.65 2.04 14.79
CA GLU A 18 5.87 3.45 14.43
C GLU A 18 6.12 3.61 12.93
N ILE A 19 6.97 2.76 12.34
CA ILE A 19 7.25 2.77 10.90
C ILE A 19 5.97 2.52 10.09
N ILE A 20 5.15 1.54 10.50
CA ILE A 20 3.89 1.21 9.81
C ILE A 20 2.92 2.38 9.91
N GLN A 21 2.75 2.98 11.09
CA GLN A 21 1.86 4.13 11.29
C GLN A 21 2.28 5.34 10.45
N ALA A 22 3.57 5.66 10.42
CA ALA A 22 4.10 6.73 9.57
C ALA A 22 3.82 6.48 8.09
N LYS A 23 3.99 5.23 7.62
CA LYS A 23 3.66 4.87 6.23
C LYS A 23 2.16 4.90 5.93
N ILE A 24 1.30 4.50 6.87
CA ILE A 24 -0.16 4.60 6.70
C ILE A 24 -0.56 6.06 6.51
N LYS A 25 -0.03 6.97 7.35
CA LYS A 25 -0.31 8.41 7.24
C LYS A 25 0.09 8.94 5.87
N LYS A 26 1.34 8.70 5.46
CA LYS A 26 1.84 9.11 4.13
C LYS A 26 1.02 8.51 2.99
N ALA A 27 0.65 7.24 3.08
CA ALA A 27 -0.13 6.58 2.05
C ALA A 27 -1.55 7.14 1.94
N GLN A 28 -2.14 7.56 3.06
CA GLN A 28 -3.44 8.20 3.13
C GLN A 28 -3.41 9.61 2.53
N GLU A 29 -2.35 10.39 2.80
CA GLU A 29 -2.13 11.70 2.19
C GLU A 29 -1.99 11.59 0.66
N ASP A 30 -1.23 10.60 0.18
CA ASP A 30 -1.06 10.33 -1.25
C ASP A 30 -2.37 9.93 -1.93
N LEU A 31 -3.18 9.10 -1.26
CA LEU A 31 -4.50 8.73 -1.73
C LEU A 31 -5.45 9.94 -1.81
N ASP A 32 -5.42 10.81 -0.82
CA ASP A 32 -6.22 12.04 -0.82
C ASP A 32 -5.82 12.95 -1.98
N LEU A 33 -4.51 13.09 -2.25
CA LEU A 33 -4.00 13.82 -3.41
C LEU A 33 -4.51 13.23 -4.73
N ILE A 34 -4.44 11.91 -4.91
CA ILE A 34 -4.96 11.23 -6.11
C ILE A 34 -6.47 11.44 -6.27
N LYS A 35 -7.24 11.37 -5.18
CA LYS A 35 -8.69 11.60 -5.17
C LYS A 35 -9.05 13.06 -5.44
N SER A 36 -8.30 14.00 -4.88
CA SER A 36 -8.50 15.44 -5.09
C SER A 36 -8.18 15.86 -6.52
N ALA A 37 -7.18 15.24 -7.16
CA ALA A 37 -6.88 15.43 -8.58
C ALA A 37 -8.04 14.96 -9.47
N TYR A 38 -8.69 13.86 -9.10
CA TYR A 38 -9.92 13.40 -9.77
C TYR A 38 -11.08 14.37 -9.60
N MET A 39 -11.24 14.97 -8.40
CA MET A 39 -12.37 15.86 -8.07
C MET A 39 -12.20 17.31 -8.57
N ASN A 40 -10.97 17.83 -8.64
CA ASN A 40 -10.70 19.18 -9.15
C ASN A 40 -10.91 19.30 -10.67
N ASP A 41 -10.75 18.20 -11.41
CA ASP A 41 -11.00 18.16 -12.85
C ASP A 41 -12.50 18.38 -13.19
N LEU A 42 -13.41 18.11 -12.24
CA LEU A 42 -14.84 18.43 -12.41
C LEU A 42 -15.15 19.93 -12.32
N ASN A 43 -14.21 20.77 -11.89
CA ASN A 43 -14.43 22.22 -11.73
C ASN A 43 -13.69 23.08 -12.76
N ASN A 44 -12.99 22.50 -13.73
CA ASN A 44 -12.43 23.28 -14.84
C ASN A 44 -13.52 23.51 -15.91
N GLY A 45 -14.47 24.39 -15.57
CA GLY A 45 -15.47 24.88 -16.50
C GLY A 45 -14.83 25.70 -17.61
N THR A 46 -14.61 25.09 -18.77
CA THR A 46 -14.47 25.82 -20.04
C THR A 46 -15.67 25.45 -20.91
N ASP A 47 -16.74 26.21 -20.71
CA ASP A 47 -18.00 26.19 -21.45
C ASP A 47 -17.87 26.80 -22.86
N ASP A 48 -16.68 26.88 -23.44
CA ASP A 48 -16.52 27.56 -24.73
C ASP A 48 -15.26 27.08 -25.45
N THR A 49 -15.39 26.07 -26.32
CA THR A 49 -14.71 25.99 -27.64
C THR A 49 -15.17 24.73 -28.40
N SER A 50 -15.79 24.98 -29.57
CA SER A 50 -16.04 24.13 -30.75
C SER A 50 -16.14 22.57 -30.66
N PRO A 51 -17.20 21.94 -31.22
CA PRO A 51 -17.48 20.51 -31.14
C PRO A 51 -16.49 19.58 -31.89
N THR A 52 -15.54 20.13 -32.64
CA THR A 52 -14.60 19.36 -33.48
C THR A 52 -13.33 18.89 -32.76
N PHE A 53 -12.94 19.51 -31.63
CA PHE A 53 -11.78 19.08 -30.83
C PHE A 53 -12.15 18.17 -29.65
N LYS A 54 -13.41 18.20 -29.23
CA LYS A 54 -13.91 17.52 -28.02
C LYS A 54 -13.81 15.99 -28.08
N ALA A 55 -14.02 15.39 -29.27
CA ALA A 55 -13.97 13.94 -29.43
C ALA A 55 -12.57 13.30 -29.29
N PHE A 56 -11.49 14.06 -29.51
CA PHE A 56 -10.12 13.56 -29.35
C PHE A 56 -9.60 13.77 -27.92
N GLU A 57 -9.98 14.88 -27.29
CA GLU A 57 -9.59 15.23 -25.91
C GLU A 57 -10.33 14.34 -24.88
N GLU A 58 -11.61 14.02 -25.12
CA GLU A 58 -12.43 13.16 -24.26
C GLU A 58 -11.85 11.73 -24.15
N GLY A 59 -11.17 11.23 -25.18
CA GLY A 59 -10.44 9.96 -25.14
C GLY A 59 -9.18 9.98 -24.27
N SER A 60 -8.47 11.12 -24.25
CA SER A 60 -7.26 11.31 -23.44
C SER A 60 -7.59 11.53 -21.96
N GLU A 61 -8.65 12.29 -21.68
CA GLU A 61 -9.19 12.49 -20.34
C GLU A 61 -9.71 11.18 -19.72
N THR A 62 -10.44 10.37 -20.49
CA THR A 62 -10.94 9.06 -20.04
C THR A 62 -9.79 8.13 -19.66
N MET A 63 -8.76 8.03 -20.51
CA MET A 63 -7.58 7.20 -20.23
C MET A 63 -6.81 7.66 -18.97
N SER A 64 -6.72 8.98 -18.75
CA SER A 64 -6.08 9.55 -17.56
C SER A 64 -6.88 9.30 -16.27
N LYS A 65 -8.22 9.38 -16.36
CA LYS A 65 -9.15 9.08 -15.25
C LYS A 65 -9.10 7.59 -14.87
N GLU A 66 -9.02 6.70 -15.85
CA GLU A 66 -8.84 5.26 -15.63
C GLU A 66 -7.49 4.93 -14.97
N ALA A 67 -6.39 5.54 -15.44
CA ALA A 67 -5.07 5.35 -14.85
C ALA A 67 -5.03 5.80 -13.39
N ASN A 68 -5.59 6.98 -13.08
CA ASN A 68 -5.68 7.49 -11.71
C ASN A 68 -6.58 6.62 -10.82
N SER A 69 -7.68 6.10 -11.36
CA SER A 69 -8.56 5.18 -10.64
C SER A 69 -7.82 3.88 -10.27
N GLN A 70 -7.04 3.32 -11.19
CA GLN A 70 -6.21 2.14 -10.91
C GLN A 70 -5.13 2.42 -9.85
N LEU A 71 -4.51 3.61 -9.90
CA LEU A 71 -3.53 4.04 -8.89
C LEU A 71 -4.19 4.16 -7.50
N ALA A 72 -5.36 4.78 -7.41
CA ALA A 72 -6.12 4.89 -6.17
C ALA A 72 -6.46 3.51 -5.58
N ILE A 73 -6.95 2.58 -6.41
CA ILE A 73 -7.28 1.20 -5.96
C ILE A 73 -6.04 0.50 -5.41
N ARG A 74 -4.87 0.65 -6.07
CA ARG A 74 -3.60 0.08 -5.58
C ARG A 74 -3.20 0.69 -4.25
N GLN A 75 -3.38 2.00 -4.10
CA GLN A 75 -3.06 2.72 -2.87
C GLN A 75 -3.98 2.32 -1.70
N GLU A 76 -5.29 2.14 -1.95
CA GLU A 76 -6.22 1.62 -0.94
C GLU A 76 -5.85 0.21 -0.49
N LYS A 77 -5.48 -0.66 -1.45
CA LYS A 77 -5.01 -2.00 -1.14
C LYS A 77 -3.74 -1.95 -0.29
N PHE A 78 -2.79 -1.08 -0.62
CA PHE A 78 -1.57 -0.89 0.14
C PHE A 78 -1.84 -0.43 1.58
N ILE A 79 -2.75 0.53 1.77
CA ILE A 79 -3.17 0.98 3.11
C ILE A 79 -3.81 -0.18 3.90
N ARG A 80 -4.66 -0.99 3.25
CA ARG A 80 -5.25 -2.18 3.88
C ARG A 80 -4.19 -3.19 4.32
N ASP A 81 -3.19 -3.44 3.47
CA ASP A 81 -2.09 -4.35 3.80
C ASP A 81 -1.22 -3.82 4.97
N LEU A 82 -0.99 -2.50 5.05
CA LEU A 82 -0.33 -1.87 6.19
C LEU A 82 -1.16 -1.97 7.48
N LYS A 83 -2.47 -1.78 7.42
CA LYS A 83 -3.37 -1.98 8.58
C LYS A 83 -3.35 -3.44 9.06
N ASN A 84 -3.34 -4.40 8.14
CA ASN A 84 -3.18 -5.81 8.46
C ASN A 84 -1.80 -6.14 9.06
N ALA A 85 -0.74 -5.43 8.63
CA ALA A 85 0.57 -5.52 9.25
C ALA A 85 0.55 -5.01 10.69
N LEU A 86 -0.10 -3.87 10.93
CA LEU A 86 -0.28 -3.29 12.27
C LEU A 86 -1.00 -4.26 13.21
N PHE A 87 -2.11 -4.85 12.75
CA PHE A 87 -2.85 -5.85 13.53
C PHE A 87 -1.97 -7.06 13.90
N ARG A 88 -1.10 -7.52 13.00
CA ARG A 88 -0.15 -8.61 13.30
C ARG A 88 0.92 -8.22 14.32
N VAL A 89 1.34 -6.96 14.32
CA VAL A 89 2.27 -6.43 15.34
C VAL A 89 1.60 -6.48 16.71
N GLU A 90 0.34 -6.06 16.81
CA GLU A 90 -0.42 -6.11 18.08
C GLU A 90 -0.65 -7.54 18.57
N ASN A 91 -0.90 -8.49 17.66
CA ASN A 91 -1.03 -9.91 17.97
C ASN A 91 0.31 -10.64 18.16
N LYS A 92 1.46 -9.94 18.08
CA LYS A 92 2.81 -10.51 18.19
C LYS A 92 3.14 -11.64 17.19
N THR A 93 2.44 -11.66 16.05
CA THR A 93 2.66 -12.61 14.94
C THR A 93 3.36 -11.96 13.74
N TYR A 94 3.80 -10.72 13.91
CA TYR A 94 4.46 -9.96 12.86
C TYR A 94 5.84 -10.53 12.52
N GLY A 95 6.17 -10.53 11.22
CA GLY A 95 7.46 -10.98 10.73
C GLY A 95 7.63 -12.49 10.60
N ILE A 96 6.58 -13.28 10.83
CA ILE A 96 6.56 -14.72 10.56
C ILE A 96 6.13 -14.95 9.12
N CYS A 97 6.93 -15.71 8.36
CA CYS A 97 6.60 -16.06 6.98
C CYS A 97 5.44 -17.06 6.92
N LYS A 98 4.38 -16.74 6.18
CA LYS A 98 3.20 -17.62 6.04
C LYS A 98 3.50 -19.01 5.44
N VAL A 99 4.53 -19.13 4.61
CA VAL A 99 4.89 -20.38 3.93
C VAL A 99 5.88 -21.21 4.74
N THR A 100 7.02 -20.61 5.10
CA THR A 100 8.11 -21.33 5.76
C THR A 100 7.99 -21.36 7.29
N GLY A 101 7.12 -20.55 7.89
CA GLY A 101 7.04 -20.39 9.36
C GLY A 101 8.27 -19.71 9.99
N LYS A 102 9.27 -19.32 9.19
CA LYS A 102 10.52 -18.69 9.66
C LYS A 102 10.35 -17.18 9.83
N LEU A 103 11.19 -16.58 10.68
CA LEU A 103 11.30 -15.14 10.82
C LEU A 103 11.85 -14.49 9.54
N ILE A 104 11.17 -13.45 9.06
CA ILE A 104 11.57 -12.62 7.92
C ILE A 104 12.57 -11.58 8.42
N SER A 105 13.75 -11.45 7.80
CA SER A 105 14.80 -10.51 8.22
C SER A 105 14.31 -9.10 8.53
N LYS A 106 14.78 -8.52 9.65
CA LYS A 106 14.40 -7.18 10.13
C LYS A 106 14.59 -6.09 9.07
N GLU A 107 15.73 -6.09 8.39
CA GLU A 107 16.07 -5.11 7.34
C GLU A 107 15.00 -5.05 6.24
N ARG A 108 14.45 -6.21 5.86
CA ARG A 108 13.40 -6.28 4.85
C ARG A 108 12.07 -5.71 5.35
N LEU A 109 11.72 -5.96 6.61
CA LEU A 109 10.50 -5.43 7.21
C LEU A 109 10.58 -3.91 7.42
N LYS A 110 11.77 -3.36 7.68
CA LYS A 110 12.00 -1.91 7.72
C LYS A 110 11.71 -1.25 6.37
N ILE A 111 12.14 -1.87 5.26
CA ILE A 111 11.92 -1.35 3.91
C ILE A 111 10.47 -1.61 3.47
N VAL A 112 9.98 -2.85 3.62
CA VAL A 112 8.68 -3.32 3.10
C VAL A 112 7.86 -3.96 4.24
N PRO A 113 7.20 -3.14 5.08
CA PRO A 113 6.59 -3.64 6.31
C PRO A 113 5.30 -4.45 6.12
N HIS A 114 4.69 -4.40 4.93
CA HIS A 114 3.51 -5.20 4.60
C HIS A 114 3.85 -6.63 4.14
N ALA A 115 5.14 -6.94 3.91
CA ALA A 115 5.56 -8.23 3.38
C ALA A 115 5.13 -9.40 4.30
N THR A 116 4.49 -10.42 3.72
CA THR A 116 3.96 -11.59 4.43
C THR A 116 4.78 -12.88 4.20
N MET A 117 5.69 -12.86 3.24
CA MET A 117 6.46 -14.02 2.77
C MET A 117 7.93 -13.69 2.74
N SER A 118 8.82 -14.61 3.13
CA SER A 118 10.28 -14.49 3.00
C SER A 118 10.75 -14.44 1.54
N ILE A 119 12.00 -14.02 1.31
CA ILE A 119 12.62 -13.99 -0.02
C ILE A 119 12.67 -15.40 -0.61
N GLU A 120 13.06 -16.39 0.19
CA GLU A 120 13.06 -17.82 -0.19
C GLU A 120 11.68 -18.28 -0.68
N ALA A 121 10.62 -17.98 0.08
CA ALA A 121 9.26 -18.36 -0.26
C ALA A 121 8.75 -17.67 -1.53
N LYS A 122 9.16 -16.41 -1.76
CA LYS A 122 8.84 -15.67 -2.98
C LYS A 122 9.57 -16.22 -4.21
N ASN A 123 10.80 -16.73 -4.03
CA ASN A 123 11.56 -17.35 -5.11
C ASN A 123 11.01 -18.73 -5.49
N LEU A 124 10.39 -19.45 -4.55
CA LEU A 124 9.77 -20.76 -4.79
C LEU A 124 8.46 -20.68 -5.61
N GLN A 125 7.80 -19.52 -5.64
CA GLN A 125 6.55 -19.28 -6.39
C GLN A 125 6.78 -18.67 -7.78
N ARG A 126 8.04 -18.43 -8.17
CA ARG A 126 8.40 -17.90 -9.50
C ARG A 126 8.54 -18.99 -10.53
#